data_AF-A0A447R2R1-F1
#
_entry.id   AF-A0A447R2R1-F1
#
_cell.length_a   1.000
_cell.length_b   1.000
_cell.length_c   1.000
_cell.angle_alpha   90.00
_cell.angle_beta   90.00
_cell.angle_gamma   90.00
#
_symmetry.space_group_name_H-M   'P 1'
#
loop_
_entity.id
_entity.type
_entity.pdbx_description
1 polymer ?
#
loop_
_entity_poly.entity_id
_entity_poly.type
_entity_poly.pdbx_seq_one_letter_code
_entity_poly.pdbx_strand_id
1 'polypeptide(L)'
;MTGNNRMPVRQIIVHGDCWPVTTAVAHLVRSVLSTCEYVITYTLPVLLQQLHRKPEATLVLCLRPREHLFLFYALKQAILDHPVLVISDELFFSDQLVLKVYPGNSAAGTNGDAYTG
;
A
#
# COMPACT_ATOMS: atom_id res chain seq x y z
N MET A 1 -30.48 14.57 -19.87
CA MET A 1 -30.15 13.64 -18.77
C MET A 1 -29.04 12.72 -19.25
N THR A 2 -27.80 13.02 -18.91
CA THR A 2 -26.65 12.13 -19.08
C THR A 2 -25.84 12.29 -17.80
N GLY A 3 -26.09 11.40 -16.85
CA GLY A 3 -25.30 11.32 -15.62
C GLY A 3 -23.89 10.91 -16.02
N ASN A 4 -22.96 11.87 -16.00
CA ASN A 4 -21.53 11.56 -16.02
C ASN A 4 -21.23 10.75 -14.75
N ASN A 5 -21.28 9.43 -14.84
CA ASN A 5 -20.55 8.55 -13.92
C ASN A 5 -19.06 8.76 -14.16
N ARG A 6 -18.53 9.94 -13.81
CA ARG A 6 -17.11 10.10 -13.55
C ARG A 6 -16.85 9.25 -12.32
N MET A 7 -16.44 8.00 -12.53
CA MET A 7 -15.75 7.27 -11.50
C MET A 7 -14.63 8.20 -10.99
N PRO A 8 -14.57 8.48 -9.68
CA PRO A 8 -13.57 9.38 -9.15
C PRO A 8 -12.20 8.90 -9.65
N VAL A 9 -11.37 9.84 -10.08
CA VAL A 9 -10.00 9.53 -10.51
C VAL A 9 -9.35 8.82 -9.33
N ARG A 10 -9.12 7.51 -9.47
CA ARG A 10 -8.54 6.71 -8.39
C ARG A 10 -7.14 7.25 -8.15
N GLN A 11 -6.88 7.68 -6.92
CA GLN A 11 -5.60 8.24 -6.52
C GLN A 11 -4.76 7.11 -5.91
N ILE A 12 -3.50 7.02 -6.30
CA ILE A 12 -2.59 5.99 -5.80
C ILE A 12 -1.37 6.68 -5.22
N ILE A 13 -1.06 6.39 -3.96
CA ILE A 13 0.14 6.86 -3.29
C ILE A 13 1.09 5.68 -3.18
N VAL A 14 2.24 5.77 -3.85
CA VAL A 14 3.32 4.79 -3.73
C VAL A 14 4.33 5.35 -2.74
N HIS A 15 4.59 4.60 -1.68
CA HIS A 15 5.58 4.92 -0.67
C HIS A 15 6.66 3.85 -0.64
N GLY A 16 7.93 4.23 -0.51
CA GLY A 16 8.95 3.26 -0.16
C GLY A 16 10.26 3.88 0.27
N ASP A 17 11.11 3.05 0.88
CA ASP A 17 12.37 3.46 1.48
C ASP A 17 13.57 3.36 0.49
N CYS A 18 13.33 2.83 -0.70
CA CYS A 18 14.36 2.54 -1.72
C CYS A 18 13.93 3.05 -3.10
N TRP A 19 14.64 4.06 -3.62
CA TRP A 19 14.28 4.73 -4.87
C TRP A 19 14.07 3.78 -6.08
N PRO A 20 14.96 2.81 -6.37
CA PRO A 20 14.77 1.89 -7.49
C PRO A 20 13.48 1.06 -7.41
N VAL A 21 13.17 0.51 -6.24
CA VAL A 21 11.99 -0.35 -6.03
C VAL A 21 10.72 0.47 -6.16
N THR A 22 10.64 1.59 -5.42
CA THR A 22 9.47 2.47 -5.45
C THR A 22 9.20 3.02 -6.85
N THR A 23 10.25 3.37 -7.60
CA THR A 23 10.12 3.88 -8.97
C THR A 23 9.66 2.80 -9.93
N ALA A 24 10.20 1.57 -9.84
CA ALA A 24 9.76 0.44 -10.65
C ALA A 24 8.28 0.12 -10.42
N VAL A 25 7.85 0.06 -9.15
CA VAL A 25 6.44 -0.17 -8.79
C VAL A 25 5.56 0.97 -9.30
N ALA A 26 5.97 2.24 -9.15
CA ALA A 26 5.21 3.37 -9.66
C ALA A 26 5.03 3.31 -11.19
N HIS A 27 6.06 2.92 -11.94
CA HIS A 27 5.95 2.71 -13.38
C HIS A 27 5.01 1.56 -13.73
N LEU A 28 5.08 0.45 -13.01
CA LEU A 28 4.19 -0.69 -13.23
C LEU A 28 2.73 -0.31 -12.95
N VAL A 29 2.46 0.31 -11.80
CA VAL A 29 1.13 0.85 -11.45
C VAL A 29 0.62 1.78 -12.54
N ARG A 30 1.46 2.71 -13.02
CA ARG A 30 1.06 3.64 -14.09
C ARG A 30 0.76 2.94 -15.41
N SER A 31 1.47 1.86 -15.73
CA SER A 31 1.23 1.07 -16.95
C SER A 31 -0.09 0.29 -16.91
N VAL A 32 -0.45 -0.26 -15.74
CA VAL A 32 -1.67 -1.05 -15.54
C VAL A 32 -2.88 -0.15 -15.29
N LEU A 33 -2.70 0.96 -14.59
CA LEU A 33 -3.74 1.89 -14.14
C LEU A 33 -3.49 3.30 -14.70
N SER A 34 -3.46 3.42 -16.02
CA SER A 34 -3.10 4.65 -16.73
C SER A 34 -4.04 5.84 -16.53
N THR A 35 -5.26 5.59 -16.06
CA THR A 35 -6.29 6.61 -15.75
C THR A 35 -6.22 7.15 -14.32
N CYS A 36 -5.32 6.60 -13.49
CA CYS A 36 -5.18 6.98 -12.08
C CYS A 36 -4.17 8.11 -11.88
N GLU A 37 -4.41 8.97 -10.90
CA GLU A 37 -3.43 9.96 -10.46
C GLU A 37 -2.47 9.29 -9.47
N TYR A 38 -1.16 9.36 -9.72
CA TYR A 38 -0.17 8.71 -8.88
C TYR A 38 0.74 9.74 -8.19
N VAL A 39 1.11 9.45 -6.94
CA VAL A 39 2.06 10.25 -6.15
C VAL A 39 3.10 9.32 -5.55
N ILE A 40 4.38 9.70 -5.65
CA ILE A 40 5.48 8.95 -5.06
C ILE A 40 5.97 9.67 -3.81
N THR A 41 6.17 8.92 -2.72
CA THR A 41 6.68 9.44 -1.45
C THR A 41 7.80 8.57 -0.92
N TYR A 42 8.81 9.19 -0.31
CA TYR A 42 9.98 8.47 0.24
C TYR A 42 10.17 8.71 1.74
N THR A 43 9.34 9.57 2.33
CA THR A 43 9.44 9.96 3.73
C THR A 43 8.06 9.94 4.38
N LEU A 44 7.99 9.49 5.63
CA LEU A 44 6.74 9.39 6.38
C LEU A 44 5.97 10.73 6.51
N PRO A 45 6.59 11.90 6.77
CA PRO A 45 5.83 13.15 6.90
C PRO A 45 5.12 13.54 5.60
N VAL A 46 5.80 13.36 4.46
CA VAL A 46 5.21 13.62 3.13
C VAL A 46 4.08 12.62 2.85
N LEU A 47 4.25 11.36 3.21
CA LEU A 47 3.20 10.35 3.08
C LEU A 47 1.94 10.75 3.87
N LEU A 48 2.10 11.08 5.16
CA LEU A 48 0.98 11.51 6.00
C LEU A 48 0.29 12.75 5.43
N GLN A 49 1.04 13.73 4.95
CA GLN A 49 0.48 14.92 4.32
C GLN A 49 -0.35 14.58 3.06
N GLN A 50 0.11 13.63 2.24
CA GLN A 50 -0.61 13.21 1.04
C GLN A 50 -1.89 12.43 1.39
N LEU A 51 -1.83 11.55 2.39
CA LEU A 51 -3.01 10.81 2.86
C LEU A 51 -4.10 11.75 3.40
N HIS A 52 -3.72 12.76 4.20
CA HIS A 52 -4.66 13.78 4.67
C HIS A 52 -5.29 14.60 3.53
N ARG A 53 -4.54 14.84 2.45
CA ARG A 53 -5.05 15.56 1.27
C ARG A 53 -5.92 14.70 0.36
N LYS A 54 -5.73 13.38 0.40
CA LYS A 54 -6.30 12.42 -0.54
C LYS A 54 -6.93 11.24 0.22
N PRO A 55 -8.09 11.46 0.86
CA PRO A 55 -8.69 10.47 1.74
C PRO A 55 -9.21 9.21 1.02
N GLU A 56 -9.40 9.26 -0.31
CA GLU A 56 -9.81 8.10 -1.11
C GLU A 56 -8.61 7.41 -1.80
N ALA A 57 -7.37 7.80 -1.48
CA ALA A 57 -6.20 7.25 -2.14
C ALA A 57 -5.93 5.80 -1.70
N THR A 58 -5.56 4.96 -2.67
CA THR A 58 -4.99 3.64 -2.40
C THR A 58 -3.52 3.77 -2.08
N LEU A 59 -3.09 3.16 -0.97
CA LEU A 59 -1.71 3.22 -0.51
C LEU A 59 -0.95 1.94 -0.94
N VAL A 60 0.18 2.12 -1.60
CA VAL A 60 1.11 1.03 -1.96
C VAL A 60 2.42 1.25 -1.21
N LEU A 61 2.74 0.36 -0.28
CA LEU A 61 3.95 0.39 0.53
C LEU A 61 5.00 -0.57 -0.05
N CYS A 62 6.06 -0.04 -0.62
CA CYS A 62 7.25 -0.77 -1.06
C CYS A 62 8.29 -0.76 0.05
N LEU A 63 8.30 -1.79 0.87
CA LEU A 63 9.18 -1.89 2.04
C LEU A 63 10.26 -2.94 1.77
N ARG A 64 11.51 -2.65 2.15
CA ARG A 64 12.58 -3.67 2.17
C ARG A 64 12.45 -4.55 3.42
N PRO A 65 13.01 -5.78 3.45
CA PRO A 65 12.97 -6.62 4.65
C PRO A 65 13.77 -6.01 5.80
N ARG A 66 13.07 -5.36 6.74
CA ARG A 66 13.54 -4.79 8.02
C ARG A 66 12.36 -4.73 8.99
N GLU A 67 12.59 -4.54 10.29
CA GLU A 67 11.49 -4.23 11.22
C GLU A 67 10.85 -2.88 10.89
N HIS A 68 9.61 -2.91 10.37
CA HIS A 68 8.83 -1.71 10.03
C HIS A 68 7.72 -1.41 11.04
N LEU A 69 7.79 -1.99 12.23
CA LEU A 69 6.80 -1.80 13.29
C LEU A 69 6.51 -0.32 13.56
N PHE A 70 7.54 0.55 13.55
CA PHE A 70 7.38 1.99 13.72
C PHE A 70 6.55 2.65 12.61
N LEU A 71 6.74 2.20 11.36
CA LEU A 71 6.00 2.71 10.21
C LEU A 71 4.53 2.28 10.29
N PHE A 72 4.27 1.00 10.54
CA PHE A 72 2.90 0.50 10.68
C PHE A 72 2.18 1.10 11.88
N TYR A 73 2.88 1.36 12.98
CA TYR A 73 2.32 2.07 14.12
C TYR A 73 1.94 3.51 13.77
N ALA A 74 2.81 4.24 13.09
CA ALA A 74 2.51 5.60 12.64
C ALA A 74 1.38 5.65 11.60
N LEU A 75 1.26 4.61 10.77
CA LEU A 75 0.23 4.48 9.74
C LEU A 75 -1.04 3.79 10.25
N LYS A 76 -1.14 3.45 11.54
CA LYS A 76 -2.27 2.68 12.09
C LYS A 76 -3.64 3.23 11.70
N GLN A 77 -3.82 4.55 11.80
CA GLN A 77 -5.08 5.19 11.40
C GLN A 77 -5.27 5.17 9.88
N ALA A 78 -4.23 5.52 9.12
CA ALA A 78 -4.28 5.49 7.66
C ALA A 78 -4.57 4.10 7.08
N ILE A 79 -4.10 3.03 7.71
CA ILE A 79 -4.36 1.64 7.28
C ILE A 79 -5.82 1.25 7.51
N LEU A 80 -6.49 1.84 8.51
CA LEU A 80 -7.91 1.63 8.76
C LEU A 80 -8.80 2.42 7.79
N ASP A 81 -8.35 3.61 7.40
CA ASP A 81 -9.13 4.54 6.58
C ASP A 81 -8.92 4.34 5.07
N HIS A 82 -7.84 3.67 4.66
CA HIS A 82 -7.46 3.51 3.24
C HIS A 82 -7.17 2.06 2.86
N PRO A 83 -7.46 1.65 1.61
CA PRO A 83 -6.99 0.38 1.10
C PRO A 83 -5.46 0.40 0.97
N VAL A 84 -4.78 -0.55 1.62
CA VAL A 84 -3.31 -0.64 1.66
C VAL A 84 -2.81 -1.95 1.05
N LEU A 85 -1.90 -1.84 0.09
CA LEU A 85 -1.11 -2.93 -0.45
C LEU A 85 0.33 -2.83 0.05
N VAL A 86 0.86 -3.88 0.67
CA VAL A 86 2.26 -3.95 1.11
C VAL A 86 3.01 -4.89 0.18
N ILE A 87 4.10 -4.40 -0.42
CA ILE A 87 5.05 -5.14 -1.26
C ILE A 87 6.38 -5.15 -0.51
N SER A 88 6.82 -6.33 -0.10
CA SER A 88 8.12 -6.55 0.53
C SER A 88 8.71 -7.87 0.04
N ASP A 89 10.04 -7.95 0.00
CA ASP A 89 10.77 -9.18 -0.35
C ASP A 89 10.59 -10.26 0.72
N GLU A 90 10.64 -9.84 1.99
CA GLU A 90 10.26 -10.67 3.14
C GLU A 90 9.38 -9.85 4.09
N LEU A 91 8.35 -10.48 4.67
CA LEU A 91 7.55 -9.91 5.76
C LEU A 91 7.83 -10.72 7.02
N PHE A 92 8.38 -10.07 8.05
CA PHE A 92 8.61 -10.73 9.33
C PHE A 92 7.27 -11.11 9.99
N PHE A 93 7.29 -12.15 10.82
CA PHE A 93 6.09 -12.63 11.52
C PHE A 93 5.37 -11.50 12.29
N SER A 94 6.14 -10.58 12.88
CA SER A 94 5.65 -9.40 13.57
C SER A 94 4.88 -8.45 12.64
N ASP A 95 5.39 -8.19 11.43
CA ASP A 95 4.71 -7.37 10.42
C ASP A 95 3.42 -8.05 9.93
N GLN A 96 3.46 -9.36 9.73
CA GLN A 96 2.26 -10.13 9.34
C GLN A 96 1.19 -10.10 10.43
N LEU A 97 1.58 -10.21 11.70
CA LEU A 97 0.64 -10.15 12.81
C LEU A 97 -0.01 -8.76 12.89
N VAL A 98 0.78 -7.70 12.76
CA VAL A 98 0.29 -6.33 12.76
C VAL A 98 -0.68 -6.10 11.60
N LEU A 99 -0.34 -6.55 10.39
CA LEU A 99 -1.22 -6.44 9.23
C LEU A 99 -2.49 -7.29 9.34
N LYS A 100 -2.44 -8.48 9.97
CA LYS A 100 -3.61 -9.34 10.20
C LYS A 100 -4.57 -8.79 11.26
N VAL A 101 -4.07 -8.00 12.21
CA VAL A 101 -4.89 -7.36 13.26
C VAL A 101 -5.70 -6.19 12.70
N TYR A 102 -5.29 -5.59 11.58
CA TYR A 102 -6.04 -4.52 10.93
C TYR A 102 -7.09 -5.09 9.95
N PRO A 103 -8.39 -4.85 10.17
CA PRO A 103 -9.46 -5.43 9.35
C PRO A 103 -9.55 -4.69 8.01
N GLY A 104 -8.83 -5.17 6.99
CA GLY A 104 -8.91 -4.61 5.64
C GLY A 104 -8.11 -5.34 4.55
N ASN A 105 -7.29 -6.33 4.91
CA ASN A 105 -6.27 -6.86 4.02
C ASN A 105 -6.47 -8.38 3.90
N SER A 106 -7.06 -8.85 2.80
CA SER A 106 -6.89 -10.23 2.38
C SER A 106 -5.43 -10.42 2.00
N ALA A 107 -4.61 -10.86 2.96
CA ALA A 107 -3.28 -11.35 2.69
C ALA A 107 -3.42 -12.59 1.80
N ALA A 108 -3.18 -12.43 0.50
CA ALA A 108 -3.01 -13.55 -0.41
C ALA A 108 -1.64 -14.19 -0.14
N GLY A 109 -1.53 -14.86 1.02
CA GLY A 109 -0.53 -15.89 1.23
C GLY A 109 -1.04 -17.13 0.50
N THR A 110 -0.38 -17.51 -0.58
CA THR A 110 -0.52 -18.86 -1.12
C THR A 110 -0.03 -19.82 -0.04
N ASN A 111 -0.96 -20.48 0.65
CA ASN A 111 -0.68 -21.67 1.45
C ASN A 111 -0.04 -22.70 0.51
N GLY A 112 1.29 -22.76 0.55
CA GLY A 112 2.01 -23.97 0.21
C GLY A 112 1.78 -25.00 1.32
N ASP A 113 1.51 -26.22 0.88
CA ASP A 113 1.74 -27.46 1.60
C ASP A 113 0.63 -27.93 2.56
N ALA A 114 -0.44 -28.40 1.92
CA ALA A 114 -1.16 -29.57 2.41
C ALA A 114 -0.19 -30.77 2.47
N TYR A 115 0.32 -31.07 3.67
CA TYR A 115 0.88 -32.39 3.96
C TYR A 115 -0.27 -33.33 4.36
N THR A 116 -0.55 -34.26 3.46
CA THR A 116 -1.21 -35.55 3.71
C THR A 116 -0.50 -36.35 4.80
N GLY A 117 -1.27 -36.92 5.74
CA GLY A 117 -0.83 -37.89 6.74
C GLY A 117 -1.86 -38.11 7.82
#